data_AF-A0A0N4VDF9-F1
#
_entry.id   AF-A0A0N4VDF9-F1
#
_cell.length_a   1.000
_cell.length_b   1.000
_cell.length_c   1.000
_cell.angle_alpha   90.00
_cell.angle_beta   90.00
_cell.angle_gamma   90.00
#
_symmetry.space_group_name_H-M   'P 1'
#
loop_
_entity.id
_entity.type
_entity.pdbx_description
1 polymer ?
#
loop_
_entity_poly.entity_id
_entity_poly.type
_entity_poly.pdbx_seq_one_letter_code
_entity_poly.pdbx_strand_id
1 'polypeptide(L)'
;MAILEANQKTGAIRPNVFIPPIPISSGNLTEWLSSWNSFETYVEKNNKLENIQKLSQLKKVLVEETKKLVKGYVISAVNYEIVKSTSKVL
;
A
#
# COMPACT_ATOMS: atom_id res chain seq x y z
N MET A 1 8.49 -39.15 -10.43
CA MET A 1 8.62 -37.68 -10.47
C MET A 1 7.31 -37.11 -11.02
N ALA A 2 6.41 -36.69 -10.14
CA ALA A 2 5.24 -35.88 -10.49
C ALA A 2 5.05 -34.87 -9.35
N ILE A 3 5.06 -33.60 -9.71
CA ILE A 3 5.11 -32.45 -8.79
C ILE A 3 3.74 -32.31 -8.12
N LEU A 4 3.75 -32.25 -6.79
CA LEU A 4 2.59 -31.88 -5.97
C LEU A 4 2.20 -30.44 -6.32
N GLU A 5 1.03 -30.27 -6.94
CA GLU A 5 0.37 -28.97 -7.03
C GLU A 5 0.00 -28.50 -5.63
N ALA A 6 0.86 -27.65 -5.07
CA ALA A 6 0.55 -26.90 -3.86
C ALA A 6 -0.61 -25.95 -4.18
N ASN A 7 -1.82 -26.41 -3.88
CA ASN A 7 -3.02 -25.60 -3.78
C ASN A 7 -2.72 -24.41 -2.85
N GLN A 8 -2.49 -23.23 -3.43
CA GLN A 8 -2.32 -21.98 -2.70
C GLN A 8 -3.68 -21.53 -2.15
N LYS A 9 -4.19 -22.26 -1.15
CA LYS A 9 -5.18 -21.72 -0.21
C LYS A 9 -4.42 -20.88 0.81
N THR A 10 -3.95 -19.70 0.39
CA THR A 10 -3.55 -18.67 1.33
C THR A 10 -4.83 -18.11 1.93
N GLY A 11 -5.32 -18.76 2.99
CA GLY A 11 -6.24 -18.10 3.91
C GLY A 11 -5.56 -16.83 4.36
N ALA A 12 -5.97 -15.68 3.82
CA ALA A 12 -5.41 -14.40 4.17
C ALA A 12 -5.67 -14.18 5.67
N ILE A 13 -4.67 -14.53 6.50
CA ILE A 13 -4.60 -14.05 7.87
C ILE A 13 -4.52 -12.54 7.69
N ARG A 14 -5.66 -11.86 7.82
CA ARG A 14 -5.70 -10.40 7.95
C ARG A 14 -5.25 -10.16 9.37
N PRO A 15 -4.04 -9.62 9.60
CA PRO A 15 -3.70 -9.14 10.92
C PRO A 15 -4.79 -8.13 11.28
N ASN A 16 -5.44 -8.31 12.42
CA ASN A 16 -6.34 -7.31 12.99
C ASN A 16 -5.49 -6.14 13.52
N VAL A 17 -4.77 -5.50 12.61
CA VAL A 17 -3.95 -4.32 12.87
C VAL A 17 -4.87 -3.14 12.66
N PHE A 18 -5.23 -2.49 13.76
CA PHE A 18 -5.93 -1.22 13.71
C PHE A 18 -4.98 -0.18 13.09
N ILE A 19 -5.36 0.32 11.92
CA ILE A 19 -4.69 1.44 11.26
C ILE A 19 -5.66 2.62 11.38
N PRO A 20 -5.27 3.72 12.04
CA PRO A 20 -6.07 4.94 12.08
C PRO A 20 -6.43 5.40 10.66
N PRO A 21 -7.61 6.02 10.46
CA PRO A 21 -8.00 6.54 9.16
C PRO A 21 -6.95 7.55 8.67
N ILE A 22 -6.39 7.29 7.50
CA ILE A 22 -5.47 8.19 6.82
C ILE A 22 -6.32 9.14 5.96
N PRO A 23 -6.09 10.46 6.03
CA PRO A 23 -6.78 11.41 5.17
C PRO A 23 -6.63 11.03 3.70
N ILE A 24 -7.70 11.12 2.92
CA ILE A 24 -7.63 10.92 1.47
C ILE A 24 -7.29 12.28 0.88
N SER A 25 -6.18 12.40 0.16
CA SER A 25 -5.85 13.64 -0.51
C SER A 25 -6.77 13.86 -1.72
N SER A 26 -7.26 15.09 -1.87
CA SER A 26 -8.06 15.51 -3.02
C SER A 26 -7.22 15.95 -4.23
N GLY A 27 -5.88 15.93 -4.11
CA GLY A 27 -4.95 16.44 -5.11
C GLY A 27 -4.22 17.71 -4.70
N ASN A 28 -4.53 18.29 -3.53
CA ASN A 28 -3.75 19.37 -2.95
C ASN A 28 -2.46 18.84 -2.30
N LEU A 29 -1.32 19.48 -2.57
CA LEU A 29 -0.01 19.12 -2.04
C LEU A 29 0.05 19.11 -0.50
N THR A 30 -0.57 20.09 0.17
CA THR A 30 -0.60 20.15 1.64
C THR A 30 -1.39 18.99 2.23
N GLU A 31 -2.53 18.65 1.62
CA GLU A 31 -3.33 17.48 2.03
C GLU A 31 -2.58 16.18 1.74
N TRP A 32 -1.86 16.12 0.62
CA TRP A 32 -1.00 14.99 0.28
C TRP A 32 0.12 14.80 1.30
N LEU A 33 0.80 15.87 1.70
CA LEU A 33 1.84 15.83 2.74
C LEU A 33 1.29 15.35 4.09
N SER A 34 0.14 15.85 4.52
CA SER A 34 -0.52 15.37 5.74
C SER A 34 -0.89 13.88 5.64
N SER A 35 -1.44 13.46 4.50
CA SER A 35 -1.80 12.07 4.23
C SER A 35 -0.57 11.15 4.23
N TRP A 36 0.53 11.61 3.63
CA TRP A 36 1.80 10.89 3.57
C TRP A 36 2.45 10.75 4.95
N ASN A 37 2.45 11.81 5.76
CA ASN A 37 2.96 11.75 7.13
C ASN A 37 2.17 10.76 8.00
N SER A 38 0.84 10.73 7.87
CA SER A 38 0.01 9.73 8.53
C SER A 38 0.30 8.32 8.00
N PHE A 39 0.48 8.15 6.69
CA PHE A 39 0.85 6.86 6.10
C PHE A 39 2.21 6.36 6.59
N GLU A 40 3.25 7.20 6.59
CA GLU A 40 4.57 6.83 7.10
C GLU A 40 4.52 6.41 8.57
N THR A 41 3.72 7.11 9.37
CA THR A 41 3.60 6.86 10.82
C THR A 41 2.83 5.57 11.13
N TYR A 42 1.69 5.34 10.49
CA TYR A 42 0.77 4.25 10.87
C TYR A 42 0.94 2.97 10.04
N VAL A 43 1.51 3.08 8.84
CA VAL A 43 1.62 1.95 7.89
C VAL A 43 3.08 1.58 7.66
N GLU A 44 3.92 2.54 7.28
CA GLU A 44 5.30 2.21 6.88
C GLU A 44 6.16 1.76 8.08
N LYS A 45 6.11 2.53 9.17
CA LYS A 45 6.83 2.20 10.41
C LYS A 45 6.21 1.03 11.18
N ASN A 46 5.06 0.53 10.74
CA ASN A 46 4.38 -0.58 11.38
C ASN A 46 5.00 -1.93 10.95
N ASN A 47 5.80 -2.51 11.84
CA ASN A 47 6.47 -3.80 11.62
C ASN A 47 5.51 -5.00 11.63
N LYS A 48 4.23 -4.81 12.01
CA LYS A 48 3.19 -5.85 11.96
C LYS A 48 2.53 -5.96 10.60
N LEU A 49 2.83 -5.05 9.67
CA LEU A 49 2.28 -5.05 8.32
C LEU A 49 3.32 -5.57 7.33
N GLU A 50 2.92 -6.54 6.52
CA GLU A 50 3.71 -6.99 5.38
C GLU A 50 3.61 -5.99 4.22
N ASN A 51 4.61 -5.97 3.33
CA ASN A 51 4.67 -5.04 2.19
C ASN A 51 3.42 -5.10 1.30
N ILE A 52 2.78 -6.26 1.15
CA ILE A 52 1.52 -6.41 0.41
C ILE A 52 0.39 -5.63 1.08
N GLN A 53 0.31 -5.66 2.40
CA GLN A 53 -0.70 -4.93 3.18
C GLN A 53 -0.42 -3.43 3.14
N LYS A 54 0.85 -3.04 3.27
CA LYS A 54 1.28 -1.65 3.13
C LYS A 54 0.93 -1.08 1.75
N LEU A 55 1.15 -1.84 0.68
CA LEU A 55 0.78 -1.46 -0.68
C LEU A 55 -0.74 -1.33 -0.86
N SER A 56 -1.52 -2.24 -0.25
CA SER A 56 -2.99 -2.13 -0.28
C SER A 56 -3.49 -0.87 0.42
N GLN A 57 -2.87 -0.47 1.53
CA GLN A 57 -3.22 0.77 2.21
C GLN A 57 -2.80 1.98 1.37
N LEU A 58 -1.57 1.98 0.85
CA LEU A 58 -1.05 3.06 0.01
C LEU A 58 -2.01 3.38 -1.14
N LYS A 59 -2.45 2.36 -1.90
CA LYS A 59 -3.39 2.53 -3.02
C LYS A 59 -4.74 3.17 -2.63
N LYS A 60 -5.16 3.08 -1.37
CA LYS A 60 -6.40 3.74 -0.89
C LYS A 60 -6.21 5.23 -0.69
N VAL A 61 -5.06 5.64 -0.18
CA VAL A 61 -4.72 7.04 0.17
C VAL A 61 -4.32 7.86 -1.05
N LEU A 62 -3.85 7.21 -2.12
CA LEU A 62 -3.48 7.89 -3.37
C LEU A 62 -4.66 8.66 -3.99
N VAL A 63 -4.36 9.87 -4.49
CA VAL A 63 -5.26 10.71 -5.30
C VAL A 63 -5.57 10.00 -6.62
N GLU A 64 -6.71 10.29 -7.26
CA GLU A 64 -7.08 9.69 -8.55
C GLU A 64 -5.99 9.77 -9.64
N GLU A 65 -5.26 10.88 -9.73
CA GLU A 65 -4.18 11.03 -10.72
C GLU A 65 -3.01 10.11 -10.42
N THR A 66 -2.59 9.99 -9.16
CA THR A 66 -1.57 9.03 -8.75
C THR A 66 -2.07 7.60 -8.88
N LYS A 67 -3.36 7.33 -8.61
CA LYS A 67 -4.00 6.03 -8.83
C LYS A 67 -3.90 5.60 -10.29
N LYS A 68 -4.03 6.54 -11.25
CA LYS A 68 -3.84 6.25 -12.69
C LYS A 68 -2.39 5.86 -13.00
N LEU A 69 -1.40 6.57 -12.44
CA LEU A 69 0.02 6.26 -12.61
C LEU A 69 0.40 4.89 -12.04
N VAL A 70 -0.20 4.49 -10.92
CA VAL A 70 0.12 3.22 -10.26
C VAL A 70 -0.84 2.07 -10.64
N LYS A 71 -1.82 2.33 -11.52
CA LYS A 71 -2.87 1.36 -11.91
C LYS A 71 -2.28 0.12 -12.58
N GLY A 72 -1.21 0.29 -13.34
CA GLY A 72 -0.50 -0.81 -14.03
C GLY A 72 0.33 -1.72 -13.11
N TYR A 73 0.56 -1.32 -11.86
CA TYR A 73 1.35 -2.12 -10.92
C TYR A 73 0.47 -3.14 -10.20
N VAL A 74 0.79 -4.41 -10.41
CA VAL A 74 0.24 -5.54 -9.65
C VAL A 74 0.62 -5.37 -8.18
N ILE A 75 -0.30 -5.69 -7.27
CA ILE A 75 -0.02 -5.66 -5.82
C ILE A 75 0.97 -6.78 -5.49
N SER A 76 2.24 -6.44 -5.30
CA SER A 76 3.31 -7.36 -4.92
C SER A 76 4.33 -6.67 -4.02
N ALA A 77 5.08 -7.43 -3.22
CA ALA A 77 6.14 -6.89 -2.37
C ALA A 77 7.24 -6.17 -3.18
N VAL A 78 7.56 -6.69 -4.37
CA VAL A 78 8.53 -6.09 -5.30
C VAL A 78 8.06 -4.71 -5.78
N ASN A 79 6.76 -4.56 -6.03
CA ASN A 79 6.20 -3.32 -6.55
C ASN A 79 5.94 -2.27 -5.46
N TYR A 80 6.06 -2.61 -4.18
CA TYR A 80 5.82 -1.68 -3.08
C TYR A 80 6.81 -0.51 -3.10
N GLU A 81 8.11 -0.78 -3.21
CA GLU A 81 9.16 0.27 -3.18
C GLU A 81 9.08 1.20 -4.40
N ILE A 82 8.71 0.66 -5.56
CA ILE A 82 8.51 1.44 -6.79
C ILE A 82 7.33 2.40 -6.60
N VAL A 83 6.17 1.87 -6.18
CA VAL A 83 4.95 2.67 -5.98
C VAL A 83 5.14 3.72 -4.89
N LYS A 84 5.83 3.38 -3.80
CA LYS A 84 6.17 4.29 -2.70
C LYS A 84 7.05 5.44 -3.19
N SER A 85 8.12 5.14 -3.94
CA SER A 85 9.03 6.15 -4.50
C SER A 85 8.32 7.08 -5.48
N THR A 86 7.51 6.55 -6.39
CA THR A 86 6.74 7.35 -7.36
C THR A 86 5.69 8.24 -6.67
N SER A 87 5.08 7.77 -5.59
CA SER A 87 4.05 8.54 -4.88
C SER A 87 4.65 9.70 -4.05
N LYS A 88 5.90 9.57 -3.60
CA LYS A 88 6.58 10.56 -2.74
C LYS A 88 7.06 11.81 -3.49
N VAL A 89 7.17 11.77 -4.81
CA VAL A 89 7.68 12.86 -5.66
C VAL A 89 6.59 13.71 -6.33
N LEU A 90 5.31 13.44 -6.04
CA LEU A 90 4.19 14.34 -6.34
C LEU A 90 4.09 15.44 -5.28
#